data_AF-A0A0E3DUX2-F1
#
_entry.id   AF-A0A0E3DUX2-F1
#
_cell.length_a   1.000
_cell.length_b   1.000
_cell.length_c   1.000
_cell.angle_alpha   90.00
_cell.angle_beta   90.00
_cell.angle_gamma   90.00
#
_symmetry.space_group_name_H-M   'P 1'
#
loop_
_entity.id
_entity.type
_entity.pdbx_description
1 polymer ?
#
loop_
_entity_poly.entity_id
_entity_poly.type
_entity_poly.pdbx_seq_one_letter_code
_entity_poly.pdbx_strand_id
1 'polypeptide(L)'
;MREIVHLQTGQCGNQIGAAFWQNISGEHGLDSNGVYNGTSELQLERMSVYFNEASGNKYVPRAVLVDLEPGTMDAVRAGPFGQLFRPDNFVFGQSGAGNNWAKGHYTEG
;
A
#
# COMPACT_ATOMS: atom_id res chain seq x y z
N MET A 1 2.49 -21.65 -0.10
CA MET A 1 3.01 -20.59 -0.98
C MET A 1 3.81 -19.62 -0.11
N ARG A 2 4.66 -18.74 -0.65
CA ARG A 2 5.40 -17.75 0.17
C ARG A 2 4.79 -16.38 -0.06
N GLU A 3 4.37 -15.74 1.01
CA GLU A 3 3.83 -14.38 1.03
C GLU A 3 4.94 -13.34 1.17
N ILE A 4 4.70 -12.14 0.67
CA ILE A 4 5.56 -10.98 0.85
C ILE A 4 4.73 -9.87 1.48
N VAL A 5 5.27 -9.25 2.52
CA VAL A 5 4.70 -8.02 3.12
C VAL A 5 5.55 -6.85 2.64
N HIS A 6 4.89 -5.86 2.04
CA HIS A 6 5.51 -4.64 1.54
C HIS A 6 5.47 -3.54 2.61
N LEU A 7 6.60 -2.88 2.84
CA LEU A 7 6.70 -1.72 3.70
C LEU A 7 7.12 -0.52 2.86
N GLN A 8 6.37 0.58 2.97
CA GLN A 8 6.71 1.86 2.36
C GLN A 8 6.79 2.94 3.44
N THR A 9 7.89 3.69 3.43
CA THR A 9 8.21 4.64 4.49
C THR A 9 8.54 6.02 3.93
N GLY A 10 7.94 7.06 4.53
CA GLY A 10 8.16 8.46 4.16
C GLY A 10 7.54 8.85 2.82
N GLN A 11 7.60 10.15 2.51
CA GLN A 11 6.93 10.72 1.34
C GLN A 11 7.28 10.01 0.01
N CYS A 12 8.57 9.86 -0.29
CA CYS A 12 9.02 9.23 -1.54
C CYS A 12 8.61 7.75 -1.61
N GLY A 13 8.82 6.99 -0.52
CA GLY A 13 8.44 5.59 -0.45
C GLY A 13 6.95 5.38 -0.65
N ASN A 14 6.12 6.23 -0.07
CA ASN A 14 4.67 6.15 -0.23
C ASN A 14 4.19 6.50 -1.65
N GLN A 15 4.82 7.45 -2.33
CA GLN A 15 4.50 7.78 -3.72
C GLN A 15 4.87 6.65 -4.69
N ILE A 16 6.08 6.11 -4.55
CA ILE A 16 6.54 4.97 -5.36
C ILE A 16 5.67 3.74 -5.06
N GLY A 17 5.37 3.49 -3.79
CA GLY A 17 4.50 2.41 -3.36
C GLY A 17 3.10 2.51 -3.96
N ALA A 18 2.49 3.70 -3.96
CA ALA A 18 1.18 3.91 -4.59
C ALA A 18 1.20 3.59 -6.09
N ALA A 19 2.24 4.04 -6.83
CA ALA A 19 2.41 3.74 -8.24
C ALA A 19 2.64 2.22 -8.48
N PHE A 20 3.46 1.58 -7.64
CA PHE A 20 3.69 0.14 -7.67
C PHE A 20 2.37 -0.63 -7.51
N TRP A 21 1.58 -0.32 -6.47
CA TRP A 21 0.31 -0.99 -6.20
C TRP A 21 -0.71 -0.79 -7.31
N GLN A 22 -0.77 0.41 -7.90
CA GLN A 22 -1.61 0.66 -9.07
C GLN A 22 -1.20 -0.23 -10.26
N ASN A 23 0.09 -0.33 -10.57
CA ASN A 23 0.57 -1.14 -11.68
C ASN A 23 0.30 -2.63 -11.46
N ILE A 24 0.70 -3.18 -10.31
CA ILE A 24 0.54 -4.63 -10.07
C ILE A 24 -0.93 -5.01 -9.92
N SER A 25 -1.79 -4.13 -9.40
CA SER A 25 -3.24 -4.37 -9.39
C SER A 25 -3.78 -4.47 -10.81
N GLY A 26 -3.36 -3.58 -11.70
CA GLY A 26 -3.73 -3.65 -13.12
C GLY A 26 -3.24 -4.92 -13.82
N GLU A 27 -1.98 -5.34 -13.58
CA GLU A 27 -1.42 -6.59 -14.11
C GLU A 27 -2.22 -7.82 -13.64
N HIS A 28 -2.67 -7.80 -12.38
CA HIS A 28 -3.52 -8.82 -11.77
C HIS A 28 -5.02 -8.66 -12.07
N GLY A 29 -5.41 -7.66 -12.88
CA GLY A 29 -6.81 -7.43 -13.27
C GLY A 29 -7.72 -6.95 -12.13
N LEU A 30 -7.15 -6.36 -11.08
CA LEU A 30 -7.89 -5.76 -9.97
C LEU A 30 -8.25 -4.31 -10.28
N ASP A 31 -9.47 -3.91 -9.94
CA ASP A 31 -9.87 -2.50 -9.94
C ASP A 31 -9.42 -1.76 -8.67
N SER A 32 -9.75 -0.49 -8.56
CA SER A 32 -9.40 0.34 -7.40
C SER A 32 -10.06 -0.07 -6.07
N ASN A 33 -11.09 -0.92 -6.13
CA ASN A 33 -11.77 -1.49 -4.97
C ASN A 33 -11.26 -2.89 -4.62
N GLY A 34 -10.25 -3.40 -5.34
CA GLY A 34 -9.68 -4.72 -5.17
C GLY A 34 -10.54 -5.85 -5.74
N VAL A 35 -11.50 -5.55 -6.62
CA VAL A 35 -12.34 -6.56 -7.26
C VAL A 35 -11.68 -7.04 -8.55
N TYR A 36 -11.62 -8.35 -8.73
CA TYR A 36 -11.07 -8.96 -9.94
C TYR A 36 -12.03 -8.82 -11.12
N ASN A 37 -11.55 -8.17 -12.19
CA ASN A 37 -12.22 -7.99 -13.48
C ASN A 37 -11.34 -8.47 -14.65
N GLY A 38 -10.31 -9.28 -14.35
CA GLY A 38 -9.39 -9.81 -15.35
C GLY A 38 -10.01 -10.90 -16.23
N THR A 39 -9.27 -11.31 -17.26
CA THR A 39 -9.75 -12.26 -18.28
C THR A 39 -8.91 -13.53 -18.36
N SER A 40 -7.81 -13.63 -17.60
CA SER A 40 -6.85 -14.73 -17.68
C SER A 40 -6.65 -15.37 -16.31
N GLU A 41 -6.73 -16.70 -16.24
CA GLU A 41 -6.46 -17.47 -15.01
C GLU A 41 -5.04 -17.22 -14.47
N LEU A 42 -4.07 -16.91 -15.35
CA LEU A 42 -2.71 -16.55 -14.96
C LEU A 42 -2.65 -15.29 -14.07
N GLN A 43 -3.63 -14.39 -14.16
CA GLN A 43 -3.70 -13.20 -13.31
C GLN A 43 -4.11 -13.55 -11.87
N LEU A 44 -4.85 -14.66 -11.69
CA LEU A 44 -5.22 -15.17 -10.37
C LEU A 44 -4.09 -16.03 -9.76
N GLU A 45 -3.23 -16.60 -10.60
CA GLU A 45 -2.08 -17.35 -10.12
C GLU A 45 -1.18 -16.47 -9.24
N ARG A 46 -0.84 -16.99 -8.07
CA ARG A 46 0.07 -16.35 -7.10
C ARG A 46 -0.40 -14.96 -6.62
N MET A 47 -1.67 -14.60 -6.80
CA MET A 47 -2.27 -13.40 -6.23
C MET A 47 -2.01 -13.29 -4.71
N SER A 48 -2.01 -14.44 -4.02
CA SER A 48 -1.78 -14.54 -2.58
C SER A 48 -0.39 -14.10 -2.11
N VAL A 49 0.59 -13.97 -3.03
CA VAL A 49 1.94 -13.48 -2.70
C VAL A 49 1.89 -12.05 -2.18
N TYR A 50 1.16 -11.16 -2.87
CA TYR A 50 1.07 -9.73 -2.52
C TYR A 50 -0.29 -9.31 -1.97
N PHE A 51 -1.35 -10.09 -2.21
CA PHE A 51 -2.70 -9.75 -1.77
C PHE A 51 -3.23 -10.77 -0.77
N ASN A 52 -4.07 -10.29 0.14
CA ASN A 52 -4.99 -11.12 0.92
C ASN A 52 -6.34 -11.16 0.21
N GLU A 53 -6.92 -12.33 0.08
CA GLU A 53 -8.34 -12.45 -0.25
C GLU A 53 -9.16 -12.17 1.01
N ALA A 54 -10.02 -11.16 0.93
CA ALA A 54 -10.97 -10.76 1.95
C ALA A 54 -12.40 -11.18 1.54
N SER A 55 -13.35 -11.03 2.47
CA SER A 55 -14.76 -11.33 2.19
C SER A 55 -15.28 -10.58 0.97
N GLY A 56 -16.11 -11.25 0.16
CA GLY A 56 -16.74 -10.65 -1.03
C GLY A 56 -15.82 -10.57 -2.25
N ASN A 57 -14.89 -11.52 -2.40
CA ASN A 57 -13.94 -11.62 -3.53
C ASN A 57 -13.11 -10.34 -3.73
N LYS A 58 -12.78 -9.67 -2.61
CA LYS A 58 -11.93 -8.47 -2.62
C LYS A 58 -10.50 -8.84 -2.27
N TYR A 59 -9.56 -8.36 -3.06
CA TYR A 59 -8.14 -8.54 -2.85
C TYR A 59 -7.53 -7.29 -2.25
N VAL A 60 -6.85 -7.44 -1.12
CA VAL A 60 -6.30 -6.34 -0.33
C VAL A 60 -4.78 -6.48 -0.25
N PRO A 61 -4.00 -5.43 -0.58
CA PRO A 61 -2.54 -5.43 -0.48
C PRO A 61 -2.02 -5.86 0.90
N ARG A 62 -0.96 -6.68 0.91
CA ARG A 62 -0.11 -6.93 2.07
C ARG A 62 0.88 -5.76 2.23
N ALA A 63 0.37 -4.56 2.44
CA ALA A 63 1.16 -3.34 2.53
C ALA A 63 0.98 -2.65 3.89
N VAL A 64 2.07 -2.09 4.42
CA VAL A 64 2.06 -1.16 5.55
C VAL A 64 2.64 0.17 5.08
N LEU A 65 1.91 1.25 5.35
CA LEU A 65 2.24 2.60 4.94
C LEU A 65 2.65 3.40 6.17
N VAL A 66 3.89 3.88 6.18
CA VAL A 66 4.45 4.59 7.32
C VAL A 66 4.91 5.98 6.90
N ASP A 67 4.54 7.00 7.66
CA ASP A 67 5.13 8.33 7.56
C ASP A 67 5.05 9.05 8.91
N LEU A 68 5.99 9.94 9.22
CA LEU A 68 5.88 10.73 10.44
C LEU A 68 4.82 11.83 10.30
N GLU A 69 4.54 12.26 9.07
CA GLU A 69 3.61 13.33 8.76
C GLU A 69 2.27 12.80 8.22
N PRO A 70 1.12 13.35 8.67
CA PRO A 70 -0.19 12.89 8.22
C PRO A 70 -0.48 13.20 6.74
N GLY A 71 0.13 14.26 6.19
CA GLY A 71 -0.18 14.75 4.85
C GLY A 71 0.06 13.74 3.72
N THR A 72 1.05 12.86 3.87
CA THR A 72 1.31 11.79 2.89
C THR A 72 0.16 10.78 2.86
N MET A 73 -0.45 10.47 4.00
CA MET A 73 -1.54 9.50 4.09
C MET A 73 -2.80 10.02 3.41
N ASP A 74 -3.10 11.31 3.57
CA ASP A 74 -4.22 11.98 2.90
C ASP A 74 -4.04 11.95 1.38
N ALA A 75 -2.81 12.19 0.89
CA ALA A 75 -2.50 12.10 -0.53
C ALA A 75 -2.69 10.70 -1.10
N VAL A 76 -2.27 9.65 -0.38
CA VAL A 76 -2.47 8.26 -0.81
C VAL A 76 -3.96 7.89 -0.83
N ARG A 77 -4.71 8.28 0.21
CA ARG A 77 -6.16 8.00 0.31
C ARG A 77 -6.98 8.72 -0.76
N ALA A 78 -6.59 9.93 -1.14
CA ALA A 78 -7.20 10.68 -2.23
C ALA A 78 -6.80 10.15 -3.62
N GLY A 79 -5.80 9.28 -3.70
CA GLY A 79 -5.34 8.68 -4.93
C GLY A 79 -6.32 7.65 -5.52
N PRO A 80 -6.12 7.25 -6.80
CA PRO A 80 -7.03 6.37 -7.52
C PRO A 80 -7.23 5.00 -6.86
N PHE A 81 -6.21 4.50 -6.16
CA PHE A 81 -6.24 3.23 -5.43
C PHE A 81 -6.24 3.42 -3.91
N GLY A 82 -6.62 4.61 -3.41
CA GLY A 82 -6.60 4.91 -1.98
C GLY A 82 -7.49 4.00 -1.13
N GLN A 83 -8.60 3.52 -1.69
CA GLN A 83 -9.55 2.61 -1.04
C GLN A 83 -9.11 1.14 -1.06
N LEU A 84 -8.02 0.81 -1.78
CA LEU A 84 -7.51 -0.55 -1.88
C LEU A 84 -6.85 -1.00 -0.57
N PHE A 85 -6.22 -0.07 0.15
CA PHE A 85 -5.47 -0.36 1.37
C PHE A 85 -6.38 -0.48 2.60
N ARG A 86 -6.02 -1.39 3.52
CA ARG A 86 -6.67 -1.48 4.84
C ARG A 86 -6.42 -0.19 5.64
N PRO A 87 -7.47 0.45 6.20
CA PRO A 87 -7.29 1.62 7.06
C PRO A 87 -6.34 1.38 8.23
N ASP A 88 -6.36 0.17 8.80
CA ASP A 88 -5.51 -0.23 9.94
C ASP A 88 -4.01 -0.32 9.58
N ASN A 89 -3.66 -0.33 8.30
CA ASN A 89 -2.28 -0.46 7.83
C ASN A 89 -1.58 0.90 7.61
N PHE A 90 -2.27 2.01 7.89
CA PHE A 90 -1.70 3.35 7.86
C PHE A 90 -1.16 3.69 9.25
N VAL A 91 0.17 3.80 9.37
CA VAL A 91 0.85 4.17 10.60
C VAL A 91 1.47 5.54 10.40
N PHE A 92 1.00 6.54 11.14
CA PHE A 92 1.55 7.88 10.99
C PHE A 92 1.66 8.67 12.28
N GLY A 93 2.66 9.54 12.32
CA GLY A 93 2.91 10.46 13.42
C GLY A 93 2.15 11.78 13.30
N GLN A 94 2.53 12.74 14.15
CA GLN A 94 2.04 14.12 14.15
C GLN A 94 3.20 15.13 14.02
N SER A 95 4.38 14.64 13.64
CA SER A 95 5.67 15.36 13.62
C SER A 95 6.38 15.07 12.30
N GLY A 96 7.60 15.56 12.10
CA GLY A 96 8.36 15.31 10.88
C GLY A 96 9.84 15.13 11.17
N ALA A 97 10.50 14.24 10.43
CA ALA A 97 11.96 14.11 10.49
C ALA A 97 12.66 15.37 9.96
N GLY A 98 12.02 16.13 9.07
CA GLY A 98 12.56 17.40 8.54
C GLY A 98 13.92 17.25 7.87
N ASN A 99 14.10 16.20 7.06
CA ASN A 99 15.37 15.81 6.43
C ASN A 99 16.54 15.58 7.43
N ASN A 100 16.22 15.33 8.71
CA ASN A 100 17.21 14.96 9.73
C ASN A 100 17.11 13.46 10.04
N TRP A 101 18.13 12.71 9.64
CA TRP A 101 18.19 11.27 9.86
C TRP A 101 18.15 10.91 11.36
N ALA A 102 18.82 11.68 12.22
CA ALA A 102 18.86 11.40 13.66
C ALA A 102 17.47 11.50 14.29
N LYS A 103 16.62 12.44 13.84
CA LYS A 103 15.23 12.52 14.29
C LYS A 103 14.44 11.28 13.89
N GLY A 104 14.54 10.89 12.63
CA GLY A 104 13.83 9.72 12.11
C GLY A 104 14.33 8.38 12.66
N HIS A 105 15.54 8.33 13.23
CA HIS A 105 16.11 7.08 13.75
C HIS A 105 16.11 6.98 15.28
N TYR A 106 16.22 8.10 16.01
CA TYR A 106 16.42 8.07 17.46
C TYR A 106 15.31 8.71 18.30
N THR A 107 14.48 9.62 17.75
CA THR A 107 13.52 10.38 18.58
C THR A 107 12.08 10.30 18.10
N GLU A 108 11.82 10.50 16.81
CA GLU A 108 10.46 10.60 16.25
C GLU A 108 10.01 9.30 15.54
N GLY A 109 10.96 8.41 15.21
CA GLY A 109 10.74 7.20 14.41
C GLY A 109 10.36 5.95 15.17
#